data_AF-A0A1G8YM53-F1
#
_entry.id   AF-A0A1G8YM53-F1
#
_cell.length_a   1.000
_cell.length_b   1.000
_cell.length_c   1.000
_cell.angle_alpha   90.00
_cell.angle_beta   90.00
_cell.angle_gamma   90.00
#
_symmetry.space_group_name_H-M   'P 1'
#
loop_
_entity.id
_entity.type
_entity.pdbx_description
1 polymer ?
#
loop_
_entity_poly.entity_id
_entity_poly.type
_entity_poly.pdbx_seq_one_letter_code
_entity_poly.pdbx_strand_id
1 'polypeptide(L)' 'MSRNYVPCLVCDPEMRFDPELEFLHPAHHKATHDSSSPQDHESYLTWVTEEYEIDPEHPVFDPGGLTRPEDFERFEHLFE' A
#
# COMPACT_ATOMS: atom_id res chain seq x y z
N MET A 1 -3.07 -18.00 8.75
CA MET A 1 -3.90 -17.92 7.53
C MET A 1 -3.27 -16.83 6.70
N SER A 2 -2.85 -17.11 5.46
CA SER A 2 -2.31 -16.08 4.58
C SER A 2 -3.41 -15.06 4.27
N ARG A 3 -3.12 -13.77 4.37
CA ARG A 3 -4.07 -12.72 3.99
C ARG A 3 -4.45 -12.90 2.51
N ASN A 4 -5.70 -12.57 2.18
CA ASN A 4 -6.17 -12.58 0.79
C ASN A 4 -6.01 -11.21 0.12
N TYR A 5 -5.66 -10.16 0.89
CA TYR A 5 -5.60 -8.78 0.43
C TYR A 5 -4.45 -7.99 1.09
N VAL A 6 -4.11 -6.85 0.48
CA VAL A 6 -3.16 -5.85 1.01
C VAL A 6 -3.95 -4.57 1.31
N PRO A 7 -3.81 -3.96 2.50
CA PRO A 7 -4.49 -2.70 2.82
C PRO A 7 -3.95 -1.55 1.96
N CYS A 8 -4.83 -0.62 1.61
CA CYS A 8 -4.39 0.64 1.04
C CYS A 8 -3.89 1.55 2.17
N LEU A 9 -2.59 1.85 2.21
CA LEU A 9 -1.99 2.67 3.27
C LEU A 9 -2.50 4.12 3.27
N VAL A 10 -3.07 4.61 2.16
CA VAL A 10 -3.74 5.92 2.11
C VAL A 10 -5.09 5.88 2.84
N CYS A 11 -5.84 4.77 2.71
CA CYS A 11 -7.16 4.62 3.32
C CYS A 11 -7.08 4.20 4.79
N ASP A 12 -6.10 3.37 5.14
CA ASP A 12 -5.88 2.84 6.49
C ASP A 12 -4.39 2.93 6.86
N PRO A 13 -3.88 4.14 7.11
CA PRO A 13 -2.46 4.36 7.40
C PRO A 13 -2.02 3.72 8.71
N GLU A 14 -2.96 3.51 9.62
CA GLU A 14 -2.73 2.85 10.91
C GLU A 14 -2.84 1.32 10.81
N MET A 15 -3.05 0.78 9.60
CA MET A 15 -3.22 -0.65 9.36
C MET A 15 -4.18 -1.30 10.38
N ARG A 16 -5.33 -0.66 10.62
CA ARG A 16 -6.35 -1.22 11.53
C ARG A 16 -7.04 -2.45 10.95
N PHE A 17 -6.74 -2.79 9.70
CA PHE A 17 -7.19 -3.98 8.99
C PHE A 17 -8.70 -4.05 8.96
N ASP A 18 -9.33 -3.04 8.37
CA ASP A 18 -10.73 -3.15 8.01
C ASP A 18 -10.88 -4.18 6.87
N PRO A 19 -11.53 -5.33 7.09
CA PRO A 19 -11.74 -6.32 6.03
C PRO A 19 -12.67 -5.83 4.91
N GLU A 20 -13.36 -4.70 5.09
CA GLU A 20 -14.11 -4.04 4.03
C GLU A 20 -13.23 -3.12 3.16
N LEU A 21 -12.03 -2.76 3.63
CA LEU A 21 -11.03 -1.99 2.87
C LEU A 21 -10.17 -2.93 2.04
N GLU A 22 -10.72 -3.37 0.92
CA GLU A 22 -9.95 -4.05 -0.11
C GLU A 22 -9.23 -3.03 -1.01
N PHE A 23 -8.04 -3.44 -1.49
CA PHE A 23 -7.40 -3.06 -2.76
C PHE A 23 -6.30 -1.99 -2.75
N LEU A 24 -5.08 -2.45 -3.00
CA LEU A 24 -3.98 -1.69 -3.59
C LEU A 24 -3.95 -1.94 -5.11
N HIS A 25 -5.03 -1.56 -5.80
CA HIS A 25 -5.17 -1.71 -7.26
C HIS A 25 -5.36 -0.33 -7.91
N PRO A 26 -4.84 -0.07 -9.12
CA PRO A 26 -5.06 1.20 -9.83
C PRO A 26 -6.53 1.61 -9.98
N ALA A 27 -7.43 0.62 -10.01
CA ALA A 27 -8.88 0.87 -10.01
C ALA A 27 -9.39 1.44 -8.68
N HIS A 28 -8.83 1.01 -7.55
CA HIS A 28 -9.15 1.56 -6.23
C HIS A 28 -8.68 3.00 -6.13
N HIS A 29 -7.42 3.28 -6.48
CA HIS A 29 -6.88 4.66 -6.45
C HIS A 29 -7.77 5.63 -7.22
N LYS A 30 -8.18 5.27 -8.45
CA LYS A 30 -9.04 6.13 -9.28
C LYS A 30 -10.48 6.26 -8.79
N ALA A 31 -11.01 5.24 -8.10
CA ALA A 31 -12.41 5.21 -7.68
C ALA A 31 -12.62 5.81 -6.28
N THR A 32 -11.61 5.69 -5.41
CA THR A 32 -11.72 5.97 -3.98
C THR A 32 -11.01 7.28 -3.60
N HIS A 33 -9.87 7.58 -4.21
CA HIS A 33 -9.05 8.73 -3.83
C HIS A 33 -9.40 9.98 -4.65
N ASP A 34 -9.45 11.13 -4.00
CA ASP A 34 -9.48 12.41 -4.72
C ASP A 34 -8.10 12.76 -5.31
N SER A 35 -8.05 13.80 -6.15
CA SER A 35 -6.83 14.20 -6.84
C SER A 35 -5.67 14.66 -5.94
N SER A 36 -5.89 14.83 -4.63
CA SER A 36 -4.82 15.16 -3.67
C SER A 36 -4.06 13.93 -3.19
N SER A 37 -4.59 12.73 -3.43
CA SER A 37 -4.01 11.45 -3.07
C SER A 37 -3.51 10.68 -4.31
N PRO A 38 -2.64 9.67 -4.15
CA PRO A 38 -2.12 8.88 -5.26
C PRO A 38 -3.22 8.28 -6.14
N GLN A 39 -3.09 8.48 -7.45
CA GLN A 39 -4.09 8.14 -8.47
C GLN A 39 -3.69 6.92 -9.32
N ASP A 40 -2.45 6.49 -9.21
CA ASP A 40 -1.87 5.36 -9.92
C ASP A 40 -0.79 4.70 -9.06
N HIS A 41 -0.25 3.60 -9.57
CA HIS A 41 0.73 2.82 -8.83
C HIS A 41 2.03 3.61 -8.58
N GLU A 42 2.53 4.35 -9.56
CA GLU A 42 3.80 5.08 -9.46
C GLU A 42 3.74 6.23 -8.45
N SER A 43 2.65 7.02 -8.51
CA SER A 43 2.37 8.04 -7.50
C SER A 43 2.16 7.44 -6.11
N TYR A 44 1.61 6.22 -6.02
CA TYR A 44 1.44 5.53 -4.74
C TYR A 44 2.78 5.10 -4.14
N LEU A 45 3.69 4.51 -4.94
CA LEU A 45 5.02 4.13 -4.45
C LEU A 45 5.82 5.35 -3.99
N THR A 46 5.75 6.45 -4.74
CA THR A 46 6.38 7.73 -4.37
C THR A 46 5.83 8.22 -3.03
N TRP A 47 4.50 8.24 -2.88
CA TRP A 47 3.88 8.67 -1.62
C TRP A 47 4.26 7.76 -0.44
N VAL A 48 4.30 6.43 -0.61
CA VAL A 48 4.72 5.52 0.46
C VAL A 48 6.18 5.77 0.86
N THR A 49 7.06 6.03 -0.10
CA THR A 49 8.48 6.36 0.15
C THR A 49 8.58 7.62 1.01
N GLU A 50 7.82 8.66 0.68
CA GLU A 50 7.84 9.95 1.36
C GLU A 50 7.16 9.91 2.74
N GLU A 51 5.97 9.31 2.82
CA GLU A 51 5.15 9.28 4.04
C GLU A 51 5.78 8.43 5.15
N TYR A 52 6.37 7.30 4.79
CA TYR A 52 6.97 6.35 5.73
C TYR A 52 8.50 6.45 5.80
N GLU A 53 9.10 7.45 5.13
CA GLU A 53 10.55 7.69 5.10
C GLU A 53 11.38 6.43 4.74
N ILE A 54 10.86 5.61 3.82
CA ILE A 54 11.50 4.35 3.39
C ILE A 54 12.49 4.64 2.25
N ASP A 55 13.64 3.96 2.25
CA ASP A 55 14.59 4.06 1.14
C ASP A 55 13.94 3.61 -0.19
N PRO A 56 14.01 4.40 -1.28
CA PRO A 56 13.38 4.04 -2.56
C PRO A 56 13.97 2.78 -3.22
N GLU A 57 15.16 2.34 -2.81
CA GLU A 57 15.78 1.07 -3.23
C GLU A 57 15.43 -0.10 -2.29
N HIS A 58 14.56 0.12 -1.29
CA HIS A 58 14.15 -0.91 -0.35
C HIS A 58 13.36 -2.03 -1.06
N PRO A 59 13.59 -3.32 -0.72
CA PRO A 59 12.90 -4.46 -1.35
C PRO A 59 11.36 -4.47 -1.24
N VAL A 60 10.77 -3.59 -0.42
CA VAL A 60 9.31 -3.42 -0.34
C VAL A 60 8.72 -2.86 -1.64
N PHE A 61 9.53 -2.15 -2.42
CA PHE A 61 9.15 -1.59 -3.72
C PHE A 61 9.39 -2.56 -4.88
N ASP A 62 9.94 -3.75 -4.63
CA ASP A 62 10.02 -4.80 -5.63
C ASP A 62 8.61 -5.26 -6.07
N PRO A 63 8.44 -5.73 -7.32
CA PRO A 63 7.15 -6.19 -7.82
C PRO A 63 6.49 -7.24 -6.91
N GLY A 64 5.42 -6.83 -6.22
CA GLY A 64 4.67 -7.67 -5.28
C GLY A 64 4.72 -7.18 -3.83
N GLY A 65 5.77 -6.47 -3.41
CA GLY A 65 5.98 -6.06 -2.01
C GLY A 65 4.82 -5.30 -1.37
N LEU A 66 4.17 -4.41 -2.14
CA LEU A 66 2.99 -3.66 -1.71
C LEU A 66 1.69 -4.14 -2.33
N THR A 67 1.68 -5.21 -3.14
CA THR A 67 0.47 -5.61 -3.91
C THR A 67 0.06 -7.06 -3.70
N ARG A 68 0.96 -7.91 -3.18
CA ARG A 68 0.70 -9.30 -2.84
C ARG A 68 0.64 -9.46 -1.33
N PRO A 69 -0.39 -10.12 -0.78
CA PRO A 69 -0.54 -10.27 0.67
C PRO A 69 0.67 -10.92 1.34
N GLU A 70 1.21 -11.99 0.74
CA GLU A 70 2.36 -12.73 1.27
C GLU A 70 3.64 -11.90 1.32
N ASP A 71 3.85 -11.00 0.36
CA ASP A 71 5.02 -10.13 0.34
C ASP A 71 4.81 -8.92 1.27
N PHE A 72 3.60 -8.35 1.30
CA PHE A 72 3.27 -7.25 2.21
C PHE A 72 3.42 -7.64 3.68
N GLU A 73 2.95 -8.83 4.08
CA GLU A 73 3.14 -9.35 5.45
C GLU A 73 4.62 -9.37 5.89
N ARG A 74 5.56 -9.52 4.94
CA ARG A 74 7.00 -9.50 5.25
C ARG A 74 7.53 -8.09 5.57
N PHE A 75 6.84 -7.06 5.07
CA PHE A 75 7.23 -5.66 5.17
C PHE A 75 6.29 -4.82 6.05
N GLU A 76 5.23 -5.41 6.60
CA GLU A 76 4.22 -4.75 7.43
C GLU A 76 4.82 -3.89 8.54
N HIS A 77 5.90 -4.37 9.18
CA HIS A 77 6.65 -3.67 10.23
C HIS A 77 7.24 -2.31 9.81
N LEU A 78 7.28 -1.99 8.51
CA LEU A 78 7.75 -0.70 8.01
C LEU A 78 6.70 0.40 8.15
N PHE A 79 5.44 0.05 8.42
CA PHE A 79 4.31 0.97 8.42
C PHE A 79 3.66 1.13 9.82
N GLU A 80 4.30 0.59 10.88
CA GLU A 80 3.86 0.68 12.29
C GLU A 80 4.33 1.95 13.01
#